data_AF-A0A7C7FZ38-F1
#
_entry.id   AF-A0A7C7FZ38-F1
#
_cell.length_a   1.000
_cell.length_b   1.000
_cell.length_c   1.000
_cell.angle_alpha   90.00
_cell.angle_beta   90.00
_cell.angle_gamma   90.00
#
_symmetry.space_group_name_H-M   'P 1'
#
loop_
_entity.id
_entity.type
_entity.pdbx_description
1 polymer ?
#
loop_
_entity_poly.entity_id
_entity_poly.type
_entity_poly.pdbx_seq_one_letter_code
_entity_poly.pdbx_strand_id
1 'polypeptide(L)'
;MSLTFIFAASVLINILFVWYVIRLLRKLFYISENISDLYLTLRSFSIFLKSLYGMDSYHGEPIIQELISRVGDVLEEVEMFRDVFEYMLDIELEEELNDIEEHEENAPGAN
;
A
#
# COMPACT_ATOMS: atom_id res chain seq x y z
N MET A 1 35.75 39.53 -5.28
CA MET A 1 34.92 39.23 -6.46
C MET A 1 34.80 37.72 -6.73
N SER A 2 35.89 36.94 -6.65
CA SER A 2 35.83 35.47 -6.79
C SER A 2 35.07 34.76 -5.67
N LEU A 3 35.29 35.14 -4.40
CA LEU A 3 34.65 34.50 -3.24
C LEU A 3 33.11 34.70 -3.21
N THR A 4 32.65 35.89 -3.59
CA THR A 4 31.22 36.23 -3.68
C THR A 4 30.51 35.44 -4.77
N PHE A 5 31.19 35.19 -5.90
CA PHE A 5 30.66 34.35 -6.98
C PHE A 5 30.53 32.89 -6.54
N ILE A 6 31.52 32.36 -5.84
CA ILE A 6 31.48 30.99 -5.28
C ILE A 6 30.32 30.86 -4.27
N PHE A 7 30.14 31.87 -3.40
CA PHE A 7 29.04 31.86 -2.43
C PHE A 7 27.67 31.91 -3.12
N ALA A 8 27.49 32.79 -4.12
CA ALA A 8 26.25 32.89 -4.89
C ALA A 8 25.93 31.59 -5.64
N ALA A 9 26.94 30.96 -6.26
CA ALA A 9 26.79 29.67 -6.94
C ALA A 9 26.41 28.55 -5.95
N SER A 10 27.03 28.53 -4.77
CA SER A 10 26.68 27.56 -3.71
C SER A 10 25.24 27.72 -3.24
N VAL A 11 24.78 28.96 -3.03
CA VAL A 11 23.38 29.24 -2.65
C VAL A 11 22.42 28.77 -3.75
N LEU A 12 22.71 29.04 -5.01
CA LEU A 12 21.89 28.61 -6.14
C LEU A 12 21.77 27.07 -6.20
N ILE A 13 22.90 26.37 -6.05
CA ILE A 13 22.93 24.90 -6.07
C ILE A 13 22.11 24.33 -4.91
N ASN A 14 22.23 24.91 -3.70
CA ASN A 14 21.45 24.47 -2.55
C ASN A 14 19.95 24.68 -2.77
N ILE A 15 19.53 25.82 -3.36
CA ILE A 15 18.12 26.06 -3.69
C ILE A 15 17.60 25.02 -4.69
N LEU A 16 18.37 24.74 -5.75
CA LEU A 16 18.02 23.71 -6.73
C LEU A 16 17.96 22.31 -6.11
N PHE A 17 18.88 22.01 -5.20
CA PHE A 17 18.93 20.74 -4.49
C PHE A 17 17.70 20.56 -3.59
N VAL A 18 17.37 21.57 -2.77
CA VAL A 18 16.17 21.54 -1.92
C VAL A 18 14.90 21.40 -2.77
N TRP A 19 14.80 22.16 -3.86
CA TRP A 19 13.67 22.05 -4.79
C TRP A 19 13.55 20.64 -5.39
N TYR A 20 14.67 20.03 -5.78
CA TYR A 20 14.70 18.68 -6.33
C TYR A 20 14.28 17.64 -5.28
N VAL A 21 14.79 17.75 -4.06
CA VAL A 21 14.42 16.86 -2.94
C VAL A 21 12.92 16.95 -2.65
N ILE A 22 12.35 18.16 -2.56
CA ILE A 22 10.90 18.35 -2.37
C ILE A 22 10.10 17.69 -3.50
N ARG A 23 10.56 17.83 -4.75
CA ARG A 23 9.89 17.20 -5.90
C ARG A 23 9.97 15.68 -5.85
N LEU A 24 11.08 15.12 -5.37
CA LEU A 24 11.27 13.68 -5.22
C LEU A 24 10.39 13.13 -4.11
N LEU A 25 10.35 13.80 -2.95
CA LEU A 25 9.50 13.41 -1.81
C LEU A 25 8.02 13.37 -2.20
N ARG A 26 7.51 14.35 -2.94
CA ARG A 26 6.11 14.35 -3.42
C ARG A 26 5.78 13.15 -4.29
N LYS A 27 6.71 12.72 -5.14
CA LYS A 27 6.50 11.53 -5.99
C LYS A 27 6.50 10.26 -5.16
N LEU A 28 7.38 10.18 -4.17
CA LEU A 28 7.47 9.03 -3.30
C LEU A 28 6.21 8.91 -2.42
N PHE A 29 5.71 10.04 -1.90
CA PHE A 29 4.43 10.10 -1.20
C PHE A 29 3.26 9.62 -2.07
N TYR A 30 3.17 10.09 -3.32
CA TYR A 30 2.16 9.60 -4.25
C TYR A 30 2.27 8.08 -4.49
N ILE A 31 3.49 7.55 -4.66
CA ILE A 31 3.67 6.10 -4.81
C ILE A 31 3.21 5.35 -3.56
N SER A 32 3.52 5.87 -2.37
CA SER A 32 3.10 5.31 -1.09
C SER A 32 1.58 5.20 -0.98
N GLU A 33 0.86 6.29 -1.27
CA GLU A 33 -0.62 6.30 -1.27
C GLU A 33 -1.19 5.25 -2.22
N ASN A 34 -0.68 5.19 -3.46
CA ASN A 34 -1.18 4.24 -4.45
C ASN A 34 -0.91 2.78 -4.08
N ILE A 35 0.20 2.49 -3.38
CA ILE A 35 0.50 1.14 -2.89
C ILE A 35 -0.47 0.75 -1.77
N SER A 36 -0.83 1.69 -0.90
CA SER A 36 -1.81 1.46 0.16
C SER A 36 -3.21 1.20 -0.37
N ASP A 37 -3.69 2.03 -1.30
CA ASP A 37 -4.98 1.81 -1.98
C ASP A 37 -5.02 0.45 -2.67
N LEU A 38 -3.91 0.07 -3.30
CA LEU A 38 -3.74 -1.23 -3.95
C LEU A 38 -3.81 -2.37 -2.93
N TYR A 39 -3.10 -2.25 -1.81
CA TYR A 39 -3.12 -3.24 -0.72
C TYR A 39 -4.54 -3.46 -0.17
N LEU A 40 -5.25 -2.37 0.14
CA LEU A 40 -6.63 -2.41 0.63
C LEU A 40 -7.57 -3.10 -0.35
N THR A 41 -7.46 -2.74 -1.63
CA THR A 41 -8.27 -3.34 -2.70
C THR A 41 -8.01 -4.84 -2.83
N LEU A 42 -6.74 -5.26 -2.78
CA LEU A 42 -6.34 -6.67 -2.81
C LEU A 42 -6.81 -7.43 -1.57
N ARG A 43 -6.74 -6.80 -0.38
CA ARG A 43 -7.24 -7.40 0.87
C ARG A 43 -8.74 -7.63 0.81
N SER A 44 -9.51 -6.62 0.41
CA SER A 44 -10.96 -6.72 0.20
C SER A 44 -11.32 -7.81 -0.81
N PHE A 45 -10.56 -7.90 -1.92
CA PHE A 45 -10.75 -8.95 -2.91
C PHE A 45 -10.43 -10.35 -2.36
N SER A 46 -9.38 -10.50 -1.55
CA SER A 46 -9.04 -11.75 -0.87
C SER A 46 -10.17 -12.22 0.06
N ILE A 47 -10.74 -11.31 0.86
CA ILE A 47 -11.89 -11.61 1.73
C ILE A 47 -13.11 -12.04 0.91
N PHE A 48 -13.39 -11.34 -0.19
CA PHE A 48 -14.45 -11.73 -1.12
C PHE A 48 -14.25 -13.15 -1.67
N LEU A 49 -13.03 -13.51 -2.07
CA LEU A 49 -12.72 -14.87 -2.55
C LEU A 49 -12.88 -15.93 -1.46
N LYS A 50 -12.47 -15.65 -0.21
CA LYS A 50 -12.72 -16.55 0.93
C LYS A 50 -14.22 -16.77 1.15
N SER A 51 -15.02 -15.71 1.10
CA SER A 51 -16.48 -15.78 1.18
C SER A 51 -17.07 -16.61 0.03
N LEU A 52 -16.59 -16.41 -1.20
CA LEU A 52 -17.01 -17.18 -2.37
C LEU A 52 -16.69 -18.68 -2.23
N TYR A 53 -15.52 -19.04 -1.70
CA TYR A 53 -15.17 -20.44 -1.43
C TYR A 53 -16.05 -21.08 -0.35
N GLY A 54 -16.55 -20.27 0.60
CA GLY A 54 -17.51 -20.71 1.62
C GLY A 54 -18.93 -20.96 1.09
N MET A 55 -19.27 -20.54 -0.13
CA MET A 55 -20.59 -20.78 -0.71
C MET A 55 -20.76 -22.24 -1.17
N ASP A 56 -21.91 -22.84 -0.87
CA ASP A 56 -22.25 -24.24 -1.18
C ASP A 56 -22.01 -24.68 -2.64
N SER A 57 -22.10 -23.75 -3.61
CA SER A 57 -21.88 -24.04 -5.04
C SER A 57 -20.41 -24.11 -5.46
N TYR A 58 -19.51 -23.59 -4.64
CA TYR A 58 -18.10 -23.38 -4.97
C TYR A 58 -17.16 -24.04 -3.94
N HIS A 59 -17.72 -24.50 -2.83
CA HIS A 59 -17.00 -25.17 -1.77
C HIS A 59 -16.36 -26.47 -2.25
N GLY A 60 -15.03 -26.57 -2.11
CA GLY A 60 -14.25 -27.74 -2.54
C GLY A 60 -13.72 -27.67 -3.97
N GLU A 61 -13.95 -26.57 -4.70
CA GLU A 61 -13.35 -26.34 -6.01
C GLU A 61 -11.84 -26.02 -5.88
N PRO A 62 -10.94 -26.87 -6.40
CA PRO A 62 -9.50 -26.71 -6.22
C PRO A 62 -8.95 -25.43 -6.87
N ILE A 63 -9.61 -24.96 -7.93
CA ILE A 63 -9.21 -23.73 -8.65
C ILE A 63 -9.43 -22.50 -7.79
N ILE A 64 -10.53 -22.45 -7.00
CA ILE A 64 -10.84 -21.30 -6.14
C ILE A 64 -9.88 -21.28 -4.95
N GLN A 65 -9.56 -22.45 -4.39
CA GLN A 65 -8.55 -22.57 -3.35
C GLN A 65 -7.16 -22.10 -3.85
N GLU A 66 -6.77 -22.51 -5.05
CA GLU A 66 -5.51 -22.06 -5.66
C GLU A 66 -5.52 -20.53 -5.90
N LEU A 67 -6.66 -19.97 -6.33
CA LEU A 67 -6.82 -18.53 -6.53
C LEU A 67 -6.66 -17.75 -5.22
N ILE A 68 -7.27 -18.22 -4.12
CA ILE A 68 -7.10 -17.61 -2.79
C ILE A 68 -5.63 -17.62 -2.39
N SER A 69 -4.92 -18.74 -2.58
CA SER A 69 -3.49 -18.83 -2.28
C SER A 69 -2.68 -17.81 -3.09
N ARG A 70 -2.90 -17.74 -4.41
CA ARG A 70 -2.17 -16.82 -5.29
C ARG A 70 -2.42 -15.36 -4.97
N VAL A 71 -3.65 -15.01 -4.59
CA VAL A 71 -3.98 -13.64 -4.14
C VAL A 71 -3.33 -13.35 -2.80
N GLY A 72 -3.25 -14.33 -1.90
CA GLY A 72 -2.48 -14.23 -0.66
C GLY A 72 -1.00 -13.94 -0.90
N ASP A 73 -0.36 -14.65 -1.82
CA ASP A 73 1.06 -14.42 -2.17
C ASP A 73 1.30 -13.00 -2.70
N VAL A 74 0.39 -12.49 -3.54
CA VAL A 74 0.46 -11.11 -4.07
C VAL A 74 0.23 -10.09 -2.95
N LEU A 75 -0.67 -10.39 -2.03
CA LEU A 75 -0.96 -9.53 -0.88
C LEU A 75 0.28 -9.38 0.01
N GLU A 76 0.99 -10.48 0.29
CA GLU A 76 2.25 -10.48 1.06
C GLU A 76 3.34 -9.68 0.35
N GLU A 77 3.45 -9.79 -0.98
CA GLU A 77 4.41 -8.99 -1.74
C GLU A 77 4.10 -7.49 -1.67
N VAL A 78 2.83 -7.10 -1.81
CA VAL A 78 2.41 -5.69 -1.69
C VAL A 78 2.56 -5.19 -0.26
N GLU A 79 2.34 -6.04 0.74
CA GLU A 79 2.55 -5.73 2.15
C GLU A 79 4.02 -5.36 2.43
N MET A 80 4.98 -6.12 1.90
CA MET A 80 6.40 -5.77 2.01
C MET A 80 6.73 -4.40 1.41
N PHE A 81 6.08 -4.01 0.31
CA PHE A 81 6.24 -2.66 -0.25
C PHE A 81 5.63 -1.60 0.65
N ARG A 82 4.46 -1.86 1.24
CA ARG A 82 3.81 -0.96 2.22
C ARG A 82 4.71 -0.73 3.43
N ASP A 83 5.30 -1.78 4.00
CA ASP A 83 6.13 -1.69 5.20
C ASP A 83 7.37 -0.79 4.98
N VAL A 84 7.92 -0.76 3.77
CA VAL A 84 9.01 0.19 3.41
C VAL A 84 8.56 1.65 3.52
N PHE A 85 7.26 1.92 3.33
CA PHE A 85 6.66 3.25 3.40
C PHE A 85 5.84 3.47 4.67
N GLU A 86 5.85 2.55 5.64
CA GLU A 86 5.05 2.58 6.88
C GLU A 86 5.13 3.92 7.61
N TYR A 87 6.33 4.52 7.69
CA TYR A 87 6.54 5.83 8.33
C TYR A 87 5.94 7.03 7.59
N MET A 88 5.51 6.87 6.34
CA MET A 88 4.81 7.89 5.56
C MET A 88 3.31 7.67 5.49
N LEU A 89 2.83 6.52 5.97
CA LEU A 89 1.44 6.10 5.84
C LEU A 89 0.64 6.47 7.09
N ASP A 90 -0.52 7.06 6.83
CA ASP A 90 -1.34 7.85 7.75
C ASP A 90 -2.30 6.96 8.57
N ILE A 91 -2.82 7.54 9.66
CA ILE A 91 -3.85 6.98 10.56
C ILE A 91 -5.08 6.49 9.77
N GLU A 92 -5.37 7.13 8.64
CA GLU A 92 -6.48 6.80 7.73
C GLU A 92 -6.42 5.37 7.18
N LEU A 93 -5.22 4.87 6.84
CA LEU A 93 -5.06 3.51 6.34
C LEU A 93 -5.32 2.46 7.44
N GLU A 94 -4.90 2.77 8.67
CA GLU A 94 -5.09 1.89 9.83
C GLU A 94 -6.57 1.81 10.22
N GLU A 95 -7.31 2.91 10.09
CA GLU A 95 -8.78 2.95 10.25
C GLU A 95 -9.47 2.09 9.17
N GLU A 96 -9.11 2.25 7.90
CA GLU A 96 -9.70 1.44 6.81
C GLU A 96 -9.38 -0.05 6.93
N LEU A 97 -8.18 -0.41 7.39
CA LEU A 97 -7.83 -1.82 7.63
C LEU A 97 -8.66 -2.41 8.76
N ASN A 98 -8.85 -1.68 9.86
CA ASN A 98 -9.69 -2.13 10.97
C ASN A 98 -11.14 -2.34 10.50
N ASP A 99 -11.69 -1.44 9.69
CA ASP A 99 -13.03 -1.61 9.12
C ASP A 99 -13.13 -2.89 8.27
N ILE A 100 -12.13 -3.15 7.42
CA ILE A 100 -12.08 -4.37 6.59
C ILE A 100 -12.01 -5.64 7.46
N GLU A 101 -11.22 -5.63 8.53
CA GLU A 101 -11.07 -6.76 9.46
C GLU A 101 -12.32 -7.00 10.31
N GLU A 102 -12.97 -5.94 10.80
CA GLU A 102 -14.27 -6.03 11.48
C GLU A 102 -15.35 -6.61 10.56
N HIS A 103 -15.31 -6.29 9.26
CA HIS A 103 -16.19 -6.89 8.27
C HIS A 103 -15.88 -8.38 7.98
N GLU A 104 -14.62 -8.81 8.07
CA GLU A 104 -14.22 -10.22 7.95
C GLU A 104 -14.70 -11.05 9.16
N GLU A 105 -14.52 -10.54 10.38
CA GLU A 105 -14.93 -11.23 11.63
C GLU A 105 -16.45 -11.41 11.73
N ASN A 106 -17.22 -10.44 11.24
CA ASN A 106 -18.69 -10.47 11.31
C ASN A 106 -19.36 -11.15 10.09
N ALA A 107 -18.59 -11.71 9.15
CA ALA A 107 -19.13 -12.38 7.97
C ALA A 107 -19.77 -13.75 8.33
N PRO A 108 -20.93 -14.12 7.74
CA PRO A 108 -21.60 -15.38 8.03
C PRO A 108 -20.75 -16.56 7.53
N GLY A 109 -19.98 -17.16 8.43
CA GLY A 109 -19.06 -18.27 8.11
C GLY A 109 -17.77 -18.33 8.95
N ALA A 110 -17.52 -17.35 9.84
CA ALA A 110 -16.29 -17.27 10.64
C ALA A 110 -16.20 -18.22 11.87
N ASN A 111 -17.02 -19.29 11.94
CA ASN A 111 -16.94 -20.32 12.99
C ASN A 111 -16.46 -21.67 12.44
#